data_AF-A0A329XK02-F1
#
_entry.id   AF-A0A329XK02-F1
#
_cell.length_a   1.000
_cell.length_b   1.000
_cell.length_c   1.000
_cell.angle_alpha   90.00
_cell.angle_beta   90.00
_cell.angle_gamma   90.00
#
_symmetry.space_group_name_H-M   'P 1'
#
loop_
_entity.id
_entity.type
_entity.pdbx_description
1 polymer ?
#
loop_
_entity_poly.entity_id
_entity_poly.type
_entity_poly.pdbx_seq_one_letter_code
_entity_poly.pdbx_strand_id
1 'polypeptide(L)'
;MQADGTAVPDRSSGLACLARWAYLASSASGEPAYGGVRYMSKLGPFECWAIFDGVQWNPAGQTRITKQDAAYREACALLELVAH
;
A
#
# COMPACT_ATOMS: atom_id res chain seq x y z
N MET A 1 30.05 29.33 -11.57
CA MET A 1 30.16 27.87 -11.37
C MET A 1 28.75 27.37 -11.12
N GLN A 2 28.16 26.67 -12.08
CA GLN A 2 26.80 26.13 -12.00
C GLN A 2 26.78 24.79 -11.23
N ALA A 3 25.71 24.59 -10.48
CA ALA A 3 24.99 23.33 -10.24
C ALA A 3 23.64 23.79 -9.64
N ASP A 4 22.57 23.96 -10.40
CA ASP A 4 21.69 22.93 -10.96
C ASP A 4 21.41 21.74 -10.03
N GLY A 5 20.12 21.44 -9.85
CA GLY A 5 19.62 20.40 -8.96
C GLY A 5 18.61 20.91 -7.94
N THR A 6 17.53 21.55 -8.38
CA THR A 6 16.29 21.63 -7.58
C THR A 6 15.85 20.20 -7.28
N ALA A 7 16.22 19.69 -6.11
CA ALA A 7 15.77 18.40 -5.62
C ALA A 7 14.24 18.42 -5.58
N VAL A 8 13.62 17.62 -6.44
CA VAL A 8 12.19 17.33 -6.35
C VAL A 8 11.99 16.74 -4.96
N PRO A 9 11.13 17.33 -4.09
CA PRO A 9 10.94 16.81 -2.75
C PRO A 9 10.48 15.36 -2.86
N ASP A 10 11.14 14.49 -2.11
CA ASP A 10 10.78 13.08 -2.04
C ASP A 10 9.35 12.94 -1.50
N ARG A 11 8.40 12.80 -2.43
CA ARG A 11 6.97 12.61 -2.15
C ARG A 11 6.66 11.28 -1.42
N SER A 12 7.69 10.47 -1.14
CA SER A 12 7.58 9.20 -0.42
C SER A 12 7.50 9.35 1.10
N SER A 13 7.92 10.50 1.64
CA SER A 13 8.02 10.73 3.09
C SER A 13 6.66 10.83 3.81
N GLY A 14 5.63 11.37 3.15
CA GLY A 14 4.33 11.63 3.78
C GLY A 14 3.60 10.35 4.20
N LEU A 15 3.44 9.38 3.29
CA LEU A 15 2.72 8.14 3.58
C LEU A 15 3.47 7.28 4.61
N ALA A 16 4.79 7.20 4.53
CA ALA A 16 5.59 6.45 5.49
C ALA A 16 5.49 7.05 6.90
N CYS A 17 5.55 8.38 7.03
CA CYS A 17 5.36 9.07 8.31
C CYS A 17 3.95 8.85 8.89
N LEU A 18 2.91 8.96 8.06
CA LEU A 18 1.52 8.70 8.47
C LEU A 18 1.31 7.24 8.86
N ALA A 19 1.84 6.30 8.09
CA ALA A 19 1.76 4.88 8.39
C ALA A 19 2.47 4.56 9.71
N ARG A 20 3.66 5.13 9.95
CA ARG A 20 4.39 4.94 11.22
C ARG A 20 3.62 5.49 12.41
N TRP A 21 3.02 6.67 12.28
CA TRP A 21 2.19 7.23 13.35
C TRP A 21 0.98 6.34 13.65
N ALA A 22 0.25 5.91 12.61
CA ALA A 22 -0.93 5.07 12.77
C ALA A 22 -0.57 3.69 13.37
N TYR A 23 0.57 3.14 13.00
CA TYR A 23 1.09 1.88 13.54
C TYR A 23 1.37 1.95 15.05
N LEU A 24 1.93 3.08 15.51
CA LEU A 24 2.29 3.28 16.92
C LEU A 24 1.13 3.80 17.78
N ALA A 25 0.04 4.23 17.17
CA ALA A 25 -1.11 4.76 17.90
C ALA A 25 -1.83 3.61 18.63
N SER A 26 -2.04 3.79 19.94
CA SER A 26 -2.77 2.85 20.78
C SER A 26 -3.98 3.52 21.43
N SER A 27 -4.98 2.71 21.76
CA SER A 27 -6.12 3.13 22.57
C SER A 27 -5.71 3.34 24.04
N ALA A 28 -6.65 3.82 24.86
CA ALA A 28 -6.45 3.93 26.31
C ALA A 28 -6.15 2.58 27.00
N SER A 29 -6.52 1.45 26.37
CA SER A 29 -6.24 0.10 26.89
C SER A 29 -4.91 -0.47 26.41
N GLY A 30 -4.13 0.28 25.61
CA GLY A 30 -2.85 -0.16 25.05
C GLY A 30 -2.95 -0.99 23.77
N GLU A 31 -4.16 -1.24 23.27
CA GLU A 31 -4.39 -1.96 22.01
C GLU A 31 -4.12 -1.06 20.79
N PRO A 32 -3.64 -1.59 19.65
CA PRO A 32 -3.48 -0.80 18.43
C PRO A 32 -4.78 -0.08 18.05
N ALA A 33 -4.68 1.24 17.83
CA ALA A 33 -5.83 2.07 17.47
C ALA A 33 -6.26 1.88 16.01
N TYR A 34 -5.34 1.41 15.15
CA TYR A 34 -5.56 1.23 13.72
C TYR A 34 -5.06 -0.12 13.24
N GLY A 35 -5.80 -0.71 12.30
CA GLY A 35 -5.46 -2.00 11.69
C GLY A 35 -4.53 -1.93 10.48
N GLY A 36 -4.31 -0.72 9.95
CA GLY A 36 -3.62 -0.52 8.68
C GLY A 36 -3.92 0.85 8.06
N VAL A 37 -3.44 1.04 6.83
CA VAL A 37 -3.64 2.27 6.04
C VAL A 37 -4.20 1.93 4.67
N ARG A 38 -5.26 2.65 4.27
CA ARG A 38 -5.79 2.68 2.92
C ARG A 38 -5.22 3.89 2.18
N TYR A 39 -4.66 3.69 1.00
CA TYR A 39 -4.05 4.76 0.20
C TYR A 39 -4.27 4.52 -1.29
N MET A 40 -4.12 5.57 -2.09
CA MET A 40 -4.18 5.47 -3.55
C MET A 40 -2.78 5.18 -4.11
N SER A 41 -2.71 4.27 -5.08
CA SER A 41 -1.48 3.92 -5.78
C SER A 41 -0.86 5.13 -6.46
N LYS A 42 0.48 5.14 -6.55
CA LYS A 42 1.21 6.11 -7.39
C LYS A 42 1.11 5.78 -8.88
N LEU A 43 0.71 4.55 -9.23
CA LEU A 43 0.65 4.05 -10.61
C LEU A 43 -0.72 4.29 -11.27
N GLY A 44 -1.70 4.82 -10.54
CA GLY A 44 -3.05 5.05 -11.07
C GLY A 44 -4.10 5.11 -9.97
N PRO A 45 -5.40 5.17 -10.32
CA PRO A 45 -6.52 5.24 -9.38
C PRO A 45 -6.81 3.88 -8.74
N PHE A 46 -5.77 3.16 -8.32
CA PHE A 46 -5.88 1.86 -7.67
C PHE A 46 -5.84 2.03 -6.17
N GLU A 47 -6.80 1.44 -5.49
CA GLU A 47 -6.79 1.40 -4.04
C GLU A 47 -5.77 0.37 -3.54
N CYS A 48 -4.98 0.76 -2.56
CA CYS A 48 -4.00 -0.09 -1.89
C CYS A 48 -4.25 -0.09 -0.38
N TRP A 49 -3.97 -1.23 0.22
CA TRP A 49 -4.12 -1.46 1.65
C TRP A 49 -2.79 -1.99 2.22
N ALA A 50 -2.30 -1.33 3.27
CA ALA A 50 -1.23 -1.86 4.10
C ALA A 50 -1.85 -2.30 5.42
N ILE A 51 -1.79 -3.59 5.73
CA ILE A 51 -2.30 -4.14 6.99
C ILE A 51 -1.13 -4.23 7.97
N PHE A 52 -1.34 -3.76 9.20
CA PHE A 52 -0.32 -3.80 10.24
C PHE A 52 -0.26 -5.17 10.92
N ASP A 53 0.91 -5.52 11.43
CA ASP A 53 1.05 -6.71 12.26
C ASP A 53 0.40 -6.51 13.64
N GLY A 54 0.17 -7.62 14.37
CA GLY A 54 -0.46 -7.59 15.70
C GLY A 54 -1.97 -7.30 15.69
N VAL A 55 -2.55 -6.96 14.55
CA VAL A 55 -3.99 -6.70 14.40
C VAL A 55 -4.72 -8.01 14.10
N GLN A 56 -5.83 -8.24 14.81
CA GLN A 56 -6.72 -9.35 14.49
C GLN A 56 -7.42 -9.10 13.15
N TRP A 57 -6.94 -9.77 12.11
CA TRP A 57 -7.53 -9.75 10.77
C TRP A 57 -8.21 -11.09 10.48
N ASN A 58 -9.48 -11.02 10.06
CA ASN A 58 -10.25 -12.20 9.65
C ASN A 58 -10.53 -12.13 8.14
N PRO A 59 -9.78 -12.85 7.28
CA PRO A 59 -10.05 -12.85 5.85
C PRO A 59 -11.45 -13.39 5.54
N ALA A 60 -12.22 -12.67 4.73
CA ALA A 60 -13.54 -13.12 4.27
C ALA A 60 -13.48 -14.39 3.40
N GLY A 61 -12.29 -14.73 2.90
CA GLY A 61 -12.01 -15.91 2.11
C GLY A 61 -10.61 -15.81 1.50
N GLN A 62 -10.08 -16.94 1.05
CA GLN A 62 -8.87 -16.99 0.24
C GLN A 62 -9.15 -17.83 -0.99
N THR A 63 -8.83 -17.29 -2.16
CA THR A 63 -8.96 -17.99 -3.42
C THR A 63 -7.64 -17.92 -4.15
N ARG A 64 -7.28 -18.98 -4.87
CA ARG A 64 -6.09 -18.98 -5.71
C ARG A 64 -6.31 -18.02 -6.87
N ILE A 65 -5.38 -17.08 -7.05
CA ILE A 65 -5.31 -16.26 -8.27
C ILE A 65 -4.82 -17.14 -9.43
N THR A 66 -5.50 -17.07 -10.55
CA THR A 66 -5.25 -17.82 -11.78
C THR A 66 -5.09 -16.88 -12.97
N LYS A 67 -4.56 -17.38 -14.09
CA LYS A 67 -4.41 -16.59 -15.33
C LYS A 67 -5.77 -16.23 -15.96
N GLN A 68 -6.81 -16.92 -15.55
CA GLN A 68 -8.18 -16.70 -16.00
C GLN A 68 -8.84 -15.53 -15.28
N ASP A 69 -8.26 -15.04 -14.18
CA ASP A 69 -8.81 -13.90 -13.45
C ASP A 69 -8.64 -12.60 -14.25
N ALA A 70 -9.74 -11.85 -14.37
CA ALA A 70 -9.76 -10.58 -15.09
C ALA A 70 -8.78 -9.58 -14.48
N ALA A 71 -8.79 -9.45 -13.15
CA ALA A 71 -7.89 -8.56 -12.42
C ALA A 71 -6.41 -8.91 -12.60
N TYR A 72 -6.08 -10.21 -12.72
CA TYR A 72 -4.71 -10.65 -12.99
C TYR A 72 -4.25 -10.22 -14.40
N ARG A 73 -5.08 -10.47 -15.43
CA ARG A 73 -4.77 -10.04 -16.80
C ARG A 73 -4.65 -8.53 -16.93
N GLU A 74 -5.54 -7.79 -16.28
CA GLU A 74 -5.53 -6.33 -16.26
C GLU A 74 -4.24 -5.80 -15.62
N ALA A 75 -3.85 -6.34 -14.45
CA ALA A 75 -2.60 -5.98 -13.80
C ALA A 75 -1.37 -6.30 -14.67
N CYS A 76 -1.34 -7.46 -15.35
CA CYS A 76 -0.26 -7.79 -16.27
C CYS A 76 -0.16 -6.81 -17.45
N ALA A 77 -1.30 -6.42 -18.04
CA ALA A 77 -1.33 -5.46 -19.15
C ALA A 77 -0.84 -4.07 -18.70
N LEU A 78 -1.28 -3.60 -17.52
CA LEU A 78 -0.89 -2.30 -16.97
C LEU A 78 0.59 -2.21 -16.60
N LEU A 79 1.17 -3.32 -16.15
CA LEU A 79 2.55 -3.39 -15.67
C LEU A 79 3.53 -3.94 -16.73
N GLU A 80 3.05 -4.16 -17.97
CA GLU A 80 3.83 -4.75 -19.07
C GLU A 80 4.47 -6.10 -18.69
N LEU A 81 3.77 -6.90 -17.87
CA LEU A 81 4.25 -8.20 -17.41
C LEU A 81 3.74 -9.31 -18.32
N VAL A 82 4.63 -10.24 -18.67
CA VAL A 82 4.26 -11.47 -19.38
C VAL A 82 3.69 -12.47 -18.37
N ALA A 83 2.39 -12.76 -18.49
CA ALA A 83 1.73 -13.80 -17.71
C ALA A 83 2.28 -15.18 -18.11
N HIS A 84 3.14 -15.78 -17.29
CA HIS A 84 3.74 -17.09 -17.53
C HIS A 84 2.87 -18.25 -17.09
#